data_AF-A0A934PVB0-F1
#
_entry.id   AF-A0A934PVB0-F1
#
_cell.length_a   1.000
_cell.length_b   1.000
_cell.length_c   1.000
_cell.angle_alpha   90.00
_cell.angle_beta   90.00
_cell.angle_gamma   90.00
#
_symmetry.space_group_name_H-M   'P 1'
#
loop_
_entity.id
_entity.type
_entity.pdbx_description
1 polymer ?
#
loop_
_entity_poly.entity_id
_entity_poly.type
_entity_poly.pdbx_seq_one_letter_code
_entity_poly.pdbx_strand_id
1 'polypeptide(L)'
;MLVFGTQIHIVTAIFIGLEILMFIFQLASYFYWPKDKNREWYLLLLFLMLLYNITGGLFPDPLIKIPINIQEMIAYGTGFLMASYFPFYFYKAFELKTLRWHALFGVPLFLILPYIIFFVIIYAINGELNVDIRFGMIVPFIYAIVLLWVIFWAIRHKYKTERDKNQYLEEIAMHCAVTPWLALAFFGLVEESQLIEVLCTNTGIIVITALFIARSVSNARQEFKKKIHEVNIEGIKPDEFLANCLHYGLTRTEILIVQKIYKGMRNSDIANNMFISEETVKKHIQNTFRKTNVQNRATLIHKLQNHHK
;
A
#
# COMPACT_ATOMS: atom_id res chain seq x y z
N MET A 1 -4.57 -17.72 -24.75
CA MET A 1 -5.90 -17.31 -25.27
C MET A 1 -6.02 -15.81 -25.10
N LEU A 2 -6.34 -15.10 -26.18
CA LEU A 2 -6.62 -13.67 -26.18
C LEU A 2 -8.08 -13.43 -25.78
N VAL A 3 -8.36 -12.29 -25.14
CA VAL A 3 -9.70 -12.00 -24.61
C VAL A 3 -10.41 -10.98 -25.49
N PHE A 4 -11.69 -11.24 -25.80
CA PHE A 4 -12.58 -10.30 -26.50
C PHE A 4 -12.05 -9.77 -27.85
N GLY A 5 -11.19 -10.51 -28.54
CA GLY A 5 -10.59 -10.07 -29.81
C GLY A 5 -9.53 -8.97 -29.65
N THR A 6 -9.07 -8.70 -28.42
CA THR A 6 -7.99 -7.76 -28.11
C THR A 6 -6.64 -8.46 -28.03
N GLN A 7 -5.55 -7.70 -27.94
CA GLN A 7 -4.20 -8.23 -27.66
C GLN A 7 -4.00 -8.65 -26.19
N ILE A 8 -5.01 -8.51 -25.33
CA ILE A 8 -4.92 -8.85 -23.92
C ILE A 8 -4.92 -10.38 -23.75
N HIS A 9 -3.86 -10.91 -23.16
CA HIS A 9 -3.84 -12.30 -22.68
C HIS A 9 -4.82 -12.51 -21.52
N ILE A 10 -5.47 -13.69 -21.48
CA ILE A 10 -6.41 -14.04 -20.40
C ILE A 10 -5.81 -13.89 -18.99
N VAL A 11 -4.51 -14.17 -18.84
CA VAL A 11 -3.79 -13.98 -17.58
C VAL A 11 -3.76 -12.51 -17.19
N THR A 12 -3.40 -11.61 -18.12
CA THR A 12 -3.41 -10.16 -17.91
C THR A 12 -4.82 -9.65 -17.57
N ALA A 13 -5.85 -10.15 -18.25
CA ALA A 13 -7.24 -9.77 -17.96
C ALA A 13 -7.68 -10.17 -16.53
N ILE A 14 -7.26 -11.34 -16.05
CA ILE A 14 -7.50 -11.78 -14.67
C ILE A 14 -6.81 -10.83 -13.68
N PHE A 15 -5.54 -10.48 -13.92
CA PHE A 15 -4.81 -9.53 -13.06
C PHE A 15 -5.46 -8.15 -13.03
N ILE A 16 -5.83 -7.60 -14.20
CA ILE A 16 -6.58 -6.32 -14.27
C ILE A 16 -7.85 -6.39 -13.43
N GLY A 17 -8.62 -7.48 -13.52
CA GLY A 17 -9.83 -7.67 -12.71
C GLY A 17 -9.55 -7.65 -11.20
N LEU A 18 -8.52 -8.37 -10.76
CA LEU A 18 -8.10 -8.40 -9.34
C LEU A 18 -7.61 -7.02 -8.88
N GLU A 19 -6.82 -6.33 -9.70
CA GLU A 19 -6.30 -5.00 -9.40
C GLU A 19 -7.41 -3.95 -9.31
N ILE A 20 -8.45 -4.02 -10.16
CA ILE A 20 -9.62 -3.14 -10.07
C ILE A 20 -10.33 -3.36 -8.73
N LEU A 21 -10.57 -4.61 -8.35
CA LEU A 21 -11.20 -4.95 -7.08
C LEU A 21 -10.37 -4.42 -5.89
N MET A 22 -9.05 -4.61 -5.94
CA MET A 22 -8.13 -4.08 -4.93
C MET A 22 -8.15 -2.56 -4.88
N PHE A 23 -8.09 -1.88 -6.03
CA PHE A 23 -8.11 -0.43 -6.13
C PHE A 23 -9.40 0.16 -5.54
N ILE A 24 -10.57 -0.37 -5.93
CA ILE A 24 -11.87 0.07 -5.39
C ILE A 24 -11.94 -0.16 -3.88
N PHE A 25 -11.51 -1.33 -3.40
CA PHE A 25 -11.49 -1.63 -1.98
C PHE A 25 -10.61 -0.63 -1.20
N GLN A 26 -9.40 -0.36 -1.71
CA GLN A 26 -8.47 0.59 -1.09
C GLN A 26 -8.96 2.04 -1.18
N LEU A 27 -9.68 2.39 -2.25
CA LEU A 27 -10.24 3.73 -2.44
C LEU A 27 -11.38 4.00 -1.46
N ALA A 28 -12.30 3.04 -1.28
CA ALA A 28 -13.32 3.12 -0.24
C ALA A 28 -12.69 3.23 1.16
N SER A 29 -11.66 2.42 1.38
CA SER A 29 -10.82 2.41 2.57
C SER A 29 -10.11 3.74 2.84
N TYR A 30 -9.73 4.50 1.81
CA TYR A 30 -9.13 5.82 1.93
C TYR A 30 -10.11 6.85 2.48
N PHE A 31 -11.34 6.87 1.95
CA PHE A 31 -12.38 7.76 2.46
C PHE A 31 -12.81 7.44 3.89
N TYR A 32 -12.78 6.16 4.29
CA TYR A 32 -13.08 5.76 5.67
C TYR A 32 -11.96 6.14 6.66
N TRP A 33 -10.69 6.16 6.22
CA TRP A 33 -9.53 6.47 7.06
C TRP A 33 -8.58 7.49 6.42
N PRO A 34 -8.97 8.78 6.35
CA PRO A 34 -8.20 9.81 5.64
C PRO A 34 -6.86 10.17 6.30
N LYS A 35 -6.57 9.68 7.51
CA LYS A 35 -5.29 9.92 8.19
C LYS A 35 -4.16 8.97 7.73
N ASP A 36 -4.48 7.87 7.05
CA ASP A 36 -3.50 6.89 6.58
C ASP A 36 -2.83 7.35 5.28
N LYS A 37 -1.81 8.22 5.40
CA LYS A 37 -1.06 8.72 4.22
C LYS A 37 -0.37 7.61 3.41
N ASN A 38 -0.07 6.46 4.01
CA ASN A 38 0.55 5.35 3.27
C ASN A 38 -0.42 4.77 2.23
N ARG A 39 -1.72 4.89 2.49
CA ARG A 39 -2.78 4.47 1.56
C ARG A 39 -2.84 5.32 0.31
N GLU A 40 -2.57 6.62 0.41
CA GLU A 40 -2.48 7.52 -0.75
C GLU A 40 -1.40 7.05 -1.72
N TRP A 41 -0.21 6.77 -1.17
CA TRP A 41 0.91 6.29 -1.98
C TRP A 41 0.65 4.94 -2.62
N TYR A 42 -0.04 4.06 -1.90
CA TYR A 42 -0.42 2.74 -2.39
C TYR A 42 -1.52 2.80 -3.46
N LEU A 43 -2.51 3.69 -3.31
CA LEU A 43 -3.54 3.92 -4.32
C LEU A 43 -2.95 4.43 -5.63
N LEU A 44 -2.00 5.35 -5.56
CA LEU A 44 -1.29 5.81 -6.75
C LEU A 44 -0.51 4.67 -7.41
N LEU A 45 0.13 3.78 -6.64
CA LEU A 45 0.80 2.59 -7.18
C LEU A 45 -0.19 1.70 -7.94
N LEU A 46 -1.33 1.36 -7.32
CA LEU A 46 -2.36 0.53 -7.93
C LEU A 46 -2.95 1.17 -9.19
N PHE A 47 -3.16 2.49 -9.18
CA PHE A 47 -3.64 3.22 -10.35
C PHE A 47 -2.64 3.16 -11.51
N LEU A 48 -1.36 3.42 -11.25
CA LEU A 48 -0.31 3.34 -12.27
C LEU A 48 -0.14 1.92 -12.81
N MET A 49 -0.32 0.91 -11.96
CA MET A 49 -0.26 -0.50 -12.37
C MET A 49 -1.43 -0.88 -13.27
N LEU A 50 -2.65 -0.49 -12.89
CA LEU A 50 -3.83 -0.67 -13.74
C LEU A 50 -3.63 -0.01 -15.10
N LEU A 51 -3.10 1.21 -15.10
CA LEU A 51 -2.80 1.93 -16.33
C LEU A 51 -1.81 1.13 -17.20
N TYR A 52 -0.68 0.68 -16.63
CA TYR A 52 0.32 -0.13 -17.33
C TYR A 52 -0.23 -1.46 -17.88
N ASN A 53 -0.98 -2.22 -17.08
CA ASN A 53 -1.53 -3.50 -17.52
C ASN A 53 -2.59 -3.32 -18.62
N ILE A 54 -3.41 -2.28 -18.54
CA ILE A 54 -4.44 -1.98 -19.54
C ILE A 54 -3.78 -1.51 -20.83
N THR A 55 -2.88 -0.53 -20.79
CA THR A 55 -2.25 0.02 -22.01
C THR A 55 -1.29 -0.97 -22.64
N GLY A 56 -0.46 -1.66 -21.85
CA GLY A 56 0.48 -2.69 -22.36
C GLY A 56 -0.23 -3.96 -22.84
N GLY A 57 -1.47 -4.19 -22.42
CA GLY A 57 -2.31 -5.28 -22.94
C GLY A 57 -3.12 -4.89 -24.18
N LEU A 58 -3.56 -3.63 -24.28
CA LEU A 58 -4.36 -3.14 -25.41
C LEU A 58 -3.52 -2.68 -26.59
N PHE A 59 -2.35 -2.09 -26.34
CA PHE A 59 -1.56 -1.41 -27.35
C PHE A 59 -0.28 -2.18 -27.69
N PRO A 60 0.16 -2.16 -28.96
CA PRO A 60 -0.52 -1.54 -30.10
C PRO A 60 -1.60 -2.45 -30.72
N ASP A 61 -2.73 -1.86 -31.11
CA ASP A 61 -3.81 -2.50 -31.85
C ASP A 61 -4.23 -1.62 -33.05
N PRO A 62 -4.03 -2.10 -34.30
CA PRO A 62 -4.42 -1.39 -35.52
C PRO A 62 -5.92 -1.10 -35.64
N LEU A 63 -6.78 -1.81 -34.91
CA LEU A 63 -8.23 -1.59 -34.92
C LEU A 63 -8.64 -0.37 -34.10
N ILE A 64 -7.78 0.09 -33.18
CA ILE A 64 -8.04 1.27 -32.37
C ILE A 64 -7.72 2.53 -33.19
N LYS A 65 -8.64 3.52 -33.19
CA LYS A 65 -8.53 4.77 -33.98
C LYS A 65 -7.40 5.72 -33.53
N ILE A 66 -6.48 5.26 -32.71
CA ILE A 66 -5.32 6.02 -32.25
C ILE A 66 -4.14 5.62 -33.14
N PRO A 67 -3.35 6.57 -33.68
CA PRO A 67 -2.13 6.26 -34.42
C PRO A 67 -1.20 5.29 -33.65
N ILE A 68 -0.63 4.30 -34.33
CA ILE A 68 0.22 3.25 -33.71
C ILE A 68 1.36 3.86 -32.90
N ASN A 69 2.02 4.88 -33.43
CA ASN A 69 3.08 5.59 -32.72
C ASN A 69 2.60 6.18 -31.38
N ILE A 70 1.40 6.76 -31.31
CA ILE A 70 0.83 7.27 -30.07
C ILE A 70 0.48 6.11 -29.12
N GLN A 71 -0.04 5.00 -29.64
CA GLN A 71 -0.33 3.82 -28.84
C GLN A 71 0.94 3.26 -28.17
N GLU A 72 2.04 3.17 -28.92
CA GLU A 72 3.34 2.73 -28.41
C GLU A 72 3.90 3.71 -27.38
N MET A 73 3.86 5.01 -27.65
CA MET A 73 4.26 6.03 -26.67
C MET A 73 3.51 5.88 -25.34
N ILE A 74 2.19 5.62 -25.40
CA ILE A 74 1.37 5.39 -24.21
C ILE A 74 1.78 4.10 -23.51
N ALA A 75 1.88 2.98 -24.22
CA ALA A 75 2.23 1.68 -23.65
C ALA A 75 3.57 1.73 -22.90
N TYR A 76 4.64 2.18 -23.57
CA TYR A 76 5.95 2.33 -22.96
C TYR A 76 5.94 3.38 -21.84
N GLY A 77 5.27 4.52 -22.04
CA GLY A 77 5.23 5.61 -21.06
C GLY A 77 4.61 5.21 -19.74
N THR A 78 3.53 4.44 -19.79
CA THR A 78 2.87 3.93 -18.58
C THR A 78 3.74 2.93 -17.82
N GLY A 79 4.52 2.10 -18.52
CA GLY A 79 5.52 1.22 -17.90
C GLY A 79 6.63 2.01 -17.20
N PHE A 80 7.20 3.01 -17.88
CA PHE A 80 8.21 3.90 -17.30
C PHE A 80 7.68 4.68 -16.10
N LEU A 81 6.48 5.23 -16.19
CA LEU A 81 5.86 6.01 -15.11
C LEU A 81 5.63 5.13 -13.87
N MET A 82 5.10 3.93 -14.08
CA MET A 82 4.86 2.97 -13.01
C MET A 82 6.18 2.52 -12.36
N ALA A 83 7.19 2.11 -13.16
CA ALA A 83 8.50 1.70 -12.65
C ALA A 83 9.23 2.85 -11.92
N SER A 84 9.12 4.08 -12.43
CA SER A 84 9.70 5.29 -11.82
C SER A 84 9.04 5.65 -10.50
N TYR A 85 7.76 5.34 -10.31
CA TYR A 85 7.09 5.61 -9.05
C TYR A 85 7.57 4.69 -7.91
N PHE A 86 8.13 3.53 -8.24
CA PHE A 86 8.50 2.49 -7.29
C PHE A 86 9.50 2.96 -6.21
N PRO A 87 10.65 3.58 -6.53
CA PRO A 87 11.58 4.06 -5.50
C PRO A 87 10.96 5.14 -4.61
N PHE A 88 10.07 5.98 -5.16
CA PHE A 88 9.33 6.97 -4.39
C PHE A 88 8.35 6.33 -3.41
N TYR A 89 7.60 5.32 -3.86
CA TYR A 89 6.71 4.54 -3.00
C TYR A 89 7.49 3.90 -1.83
N PHE A 90 8.63 3.27 -2.08
CA PHE A 90 9.47 2.69 -1.02
C PHE A 90 10.08 3.73 -0.09
N TYR A 91 10.49 4.89 -0.62
CA TYR A 91 10.94 6.02 0.19
C TYR A 91 9.85 6.52 1.15
N LYS A 92 8.61 6.70 0.67
CA LYS A 92 7.49 7.24 1.46
C LYS A 92 6.80 6.17 2.31
N ALA A 93 6.24 5.15 1.69
CA ALA A 93 5.46 4.12 2.36
C ALA A 93 6.33 3.28 3.29
N PHE A 94 7.57 2.96 2.90
CA PHE A 94 8.51 2.17 3.70
C PHE A 94 9.55 2.95 4.48
N GLU A 95 9.48 4.28 4.48
CA GLU A 95 10.37 5.16 5.25
C GLU A 95 11.87 4.87 5.00
N LEU A 96 12.22 4.41 3.79
CA LEU A 96 13.60 4.17 3.38
C LEU A 96 14.27 5.50 3.05
N LYS A 97 14.66 6.27 4.08
CA LYS A 97 15.17 7.64 3.96
C LYS A 97 16.40 7.77 3.06
N THR A 98 17.21 6.72 2.96
CA THR A 98 18.38 6.65 2.08
C THR A 98 18.02 6.73 0.59
N LEU A 99 16.79 6.34 0.21
CA LEU A 99 16.29 6.44 -1.16
C LEU A 99 15.88 7.86 -1.56
N ARG A 100 15.86 8.84 -0.66
CA ARG A 100 15.32 10.18 -0.94
C ARG A 100 15.92 10.81 -2.19
N TRP A 101 17.24 10.77 -2.35
CA TRP A 101 17.90 11.38 -3.51
C TRP A 101 17.54 10.65 -4.81
N HIS A 102 17.56 9.32 -4.79
CA HIS A 102 17.19 8.48 -5.93
C HIS A 102 15.73 8.68 -6.33
N ALA A 103 14.81 8.74 -5.36
CA ALA A 103 13.40 8.92 -5.60
C ALA A 103 13.04 10.31 -6.16
N LEU A 104 13.72 11.37 -5.71
CA LEU A 104 13.38 12.75 -6.07
C LEU A 104 14.16 13.31 -7.26
N PHE A 105 15.38 12.83 -7.48
CA PHE A 105 16.28 13.39 -8.50
C PHE A 105 16.80 12.32 -9.44
N GLY A 106 17.30 11.21 -8.90
CA GLY A 106 17.91 10.18 -9.72
C GLY A 106 16.94 9.51 -10.68
N VAL A 107 15.74 9.12 -10.23
CA VAL A 107 14.69 8.54 -11.08
C VAL A 107 14.22 9.52 -12.17
N PRO A 108 13.86 10.78 -11.86
CA PRO A 108 13.55 11.75 -12.90
C PRO A 108 14.67 11.92 -13.93
N LEU A 109 15.93 11.94 -13.49
CA LEU A 109 17.08 12.17 -14.36
C LEU A 109 17.46 10.96 -15.22
N PHE A 110 17.39 9.74 -14.67
CA PHE A 110 17.94 8.55 -15.31
C PHE A 110 16.88 7.56 -15.82
N LEU A 111 15.60 7.73 -15.46
CA LEU A 111 14.49 6.94 -16.01
C LEU A 111 13.54 7.81 -16.83
N ILE A 112 12.99 8.87 -16.24
CA ILE A 112 11.95 9.69 -16.89
C ILE A 112 12.53 10.54 -18.03
N LEU A 113 13.67 11.21 -17.81
CA LEU A 113 14.26 12.06 -18.83
C LEU A 113 14.69 11.28 -20.09
N PRO A 114 15.38 10.12 -20.01
CA PRO A 114 15.62 9.28 -21.18
C PRO A 114 14.34 8.86 -21.89
N TYR A 115 13.28 8.53 -21.14
CA TYR A 115 11.97 8.22 -21.75
C TYR A 115 11.43 9.40 -22.56
N ILE A 116 11.41 10.61 -22.00
CA ILE A 116 10.93 11.80 -22.71
C ILE A 116 11.77 12.07 -23.96
N ILE A 117 13.09 11.97 -23.88
CA ILE A 117 13.98 12.24 -25.01
C ILE A 117 13.76 11.21 -26.11
N PHE A 118 13.87 9.92 -25.80
CA PHE A 118 13.89 8.88 -26.83
C PHE A 118 12.48 8.48 -27.30
N PHE A 119 11.55 8.27 -26.37
CA PHE A 119 10.25 7.70 -26.70
C PHE A 119 9.17 8.74 -26.97
N VAL A 120 9.31 9.98 -26.47
CA VAL A 120 8.34 11.05 -26.73
C VAL A 120 8.83 11.98 -27.84
N ILE A 121 10.10 12.39 -27.83
CA ILE A 121 10.62 13.37 -28.80
C ILE A 121 11.20 12.67 -30.03
N ILE A 122 12.23 11.85 -29.87
CA ILE A 122 12.95 11.23 -31.00
C ILE A 122 12.02 10.28 -31.76
N TYR A 123 11.29 9.41 -31.05
CA TYR A 123 10.35 8.50 -31.67
C TYR A 123 9.23 9.22 -32.43
N ALA A 124 8.73 10.35 -31.92
CA ALA A 124 7.73 11.16 -32.64
C ALA A 124 8.25 11.75 -33.95
N ILE A 125 9.56 12.00 -34.06
CA ILE A 125 10.20 12.57 -35.25
C ILE A 125 10.58 11.48 -36.26
N ASN A 126 11.21 10.40 -35.78
CA ASN A 126 11.84 9.39 -36.63
C ASN A 126 10.91 8.19 -36.92
N GLY A 127 10.00 7.86 -36.01
CA GLY A 127 9.10 6.70 -36.13
C GLY A 127 9.81 5.34 -36.03
N GLU A 128 11.08 5.29 -35.61
CA GLU A 128 11.89 4.07 -35.57
C GLU A 128 12.00 3.48 -34.15
N LEU A 129 10.94 2.82 -33.68
CA LEU A 129 10.85 2.31 -32.31
C LEU A 129 12.05 1.43 -31.89
N ASN A 130 12.52 0.55 -32.78
CA ASN A 130 13.61 -0.37 -32.47
C ASN A 130 14.93 0.34 -32.14
N VAL A 131 15.22 1.44 -32.82
CA VAL A 131 16.42 2.26 -32.57
C VAL A 131 16.28 2.97 -31.24
N ASP A 132 15.10 3.54 -30.98
CA ASP A 132 14.80 4.27 -29.76
C ASP A 132 14.85 3.39 -28.51
N ILE A 133 14.35 2.14 -28.61
CA ILE A 133 14.50 1.14 -27.55
C ILE A 133 15.98 0.85 -27.31
N ARG A 134 16.74 0.53 -28.37
CA ARG A 134 18.14 0.10 -28.23
C ARG A 134 19.01 1.15 -27.55
N PHE A 135 18.86 2.43 -27.89
CA PHE A 135 19.68 3.50 -27.30
C PHE A 135 19.05 4.13 -26.06
N GLY A 136 17.75 4.35 -26.07
CA GLY A 136 17.02 5.00 -24.99
C GLY A 136 16.96 4.18 -23.71
N MET A 137 17.07 2.84 -23.80
CA MET A 137 17.04 1.95 -22.63
C MET A 137 18.40 1.75 -21.94
N ILE A 138 19.52 2.17 -22.54
CA ILE A 138 20.87 1.93 -21.97
C ILE A 138 21.01 2.58 -20.59
N VAL A 139 20.70 3.89 -20.50
CA VAL A 139 20.78 4.64 -19.24
C VAL A 139 19.78 4.11 -18.20
N PRO A 140 18.49 3.94 -18.53
CA PRO A 140 17.53 3.32 -17.61
C PRO A 140 17.93 1.94 -17.09
N PHE A 141 18.48 1.09 -17.95
CA PHE A 141 18.91 -0.26 -17.57
C PHE A 141 20.07 -0.24 -16.56
N ILE A 142 21.13 0.51 -16.85
CA ILE A 142 22.26 0.65 -15.93
C ILE A 142 21.78 1.24 -14.59
N TYR A 143 20.91 2.24 -14.65
CA TYR A 143 20.39 2.88 -13.45
C TYR A 143 19.43 1.98 -12.66
N ALA A 144 18.67 1.08 -13.31
CA ALA A 144 17.84 0.09 -12.64
C ALA A 144 18.68 -0.87 -11.78
N ILE A 145 19.87 -1.27 -12.26
CA ILE A 145 20.82 -2.09 -11.47
C ILE A 145 21.31 -1.31 -10.25
N VAL A 146 21.66 -0.03 -10.43
CA VAL A 146 22.05 0.85 -9.31
C VAL A 146 20.91 0.97 -8.30
N LEU A 147 19.68 1.23 -8.75
CA LEU A 147 18.50 1.32 -7.89
C LEU A 147 18.25 0.02 -7.12
N LEU A 148 18.40 -1.15 -7.77
CA LEU A 148 18.23 -2.44 -7.12
C LEU A 148 19.21 -2.60 -5.95
N TRP A 149 20.48 -2.29 -6.21
CA TRP A 149 21.51 -2.34 -5.17
C TRP A 149 21.23 -1.34 -4.03
N VAL A 150 20.86 -0.10 -4.35
CA VAL A 150 20.57 0.93 -3.35
C VAL A 150 19.34 0.56 -2.52
N ILE A 151 18.28 0.02 -3.14
CA ILE A 151 17.06 -0.38 -2.42
C ILE A 151 17.36 -1.57 -1.49
N PHE A 152 18.09 -2.58 -1.96
CA PHE A 152 18.50 -3.70 -1.10
C PHE A 152 19.36 -3.24 0.06
N TRP A 153 20.31 -2.34 -0.20
CA TRP A 153 21.13 -1.74 0.85
C TRP A 153 20.28 -0.94 1.85
N ALA A 154 19.32 -0.14 1.37
CA ALA A 154 18.41 0.64 2.20
C ALA A 154 17.53 -0.23 3.10
N ILE A 155 17.00 -1.34 2.55
CA ILE A 155 16.21 -2.32 3.30
C ILE A 155 17.08 -2.94 4.40
N ARG A 156 18.25 -3.47 4.05
CA ARG A 156 19.19 -4.07 5.02
C ARG A 156 19.57 -3.09 6.13
N HIS A 157 19.86 -1.84 5.78
CA HIS A 157 20.23 -0.82 6.74
C HIS A 157 19.08 -0.52 7.72
N LYS A 158 17.82 -0.51 7.25
CA LYS A 158 16.65 -0.27 8.10
C LYS A 158 16.43 -1.36 9.16
N TYR A 159 16.67 -2.63 8.82
CA TYR A 159 16.41 -3.78 9.70
C TYR A 159 17.64 -4.27 10.50
N LYS A 160 18.79 -3.57 10.42
CA LYS A 160 20.03 -4.02 11.06
C LYS A 160 20.03 -3.86 12.60
N THR A 161 19.23 -2.95 13.15
CA THR A 161 19.47 -2.40 14.50
C THR A 161 18.82 -3.19 15.65
N GLU A 162 17.74 -3.94 15.44
CA GLU A 162 17.06 -4.74 16.49
C GLU A 162 16.39 -6.00 15.90
N ARG A 163 17.20 -7.01 15.56
CA ARG A 163 16.73 -8.20 14.81
C ARG A 163 15.84 -9.14 15.63
N ASP A 164 14.56 -9.21 15.27
CA ASP A 164 13.64 -10.30 15.63
C ASP A 164 13.18 -11.08 14.37
N LYS A 165 12.72 -12.33 14.53
CA LYS A 165 12.28 -13.22 13.43
C LYS A 165 11.25 -12.58 12.51
N ASN A 166 10.33 -11.77 13.04
CA ASN A 166 9.31 -11.08 12.24
C ASN A 166 9.91 -10.04 11.29
N GLN A 167 10.99 -9.36 11.69
CA GLN A 167 11.66 -8.37 10.85
C GLN A 167 12.43 -9.01 9.70
N TYR A 168 12.91 -10.25 9.87
CA TYR A 168 13.59 -11.00 8.80
C TYR A 168 12.62 -11.39 7.68
N LEU A 169 11.40 -11.81 8.03
CA LEU A 169 10.35 -12.10 7.05
C LEU A 169 9.92 -10.83 6.28
N GLU A 170 9.80 -9.70 6.98
CA GLU A 170 9.48 -8.42 6.34
C GLU A 170 10.61 -7.97 5.41
N GLU A 171 11.87 -8.12 5.82
CA GLU A 171 13.04 -7.86 4.99
C GLU A 171 13.02 -8.71 3.71
N ILE A 172 12.85 -10.03 3.81
CA ILE A 172 12.80 -10.92 2.63
C ILE A 172 11.64 -10.54 1.71
N ALA A 173 10.44 -10.36 2.27
CA ALA A 173 9.27 -9.99 1.49
C ALA A 173 9.50 -8.66 0.75
N MET A 174 10.20 -7.70 1.35
CA MET A 174 10.58 -6.45 0.69
C MET A 174 11.55 -6.67 -0.47
N HIS A 175 12.52 -7.57 -0.35
CA HIS A 175 13.40 -7.92 -1.47
C HIS A 175 12.61 -8.60 -2.61
N CYS A 176 11.73 -9.55 -2.27
CA CYS A 176 10.85 -10.22 -3.24
C CYS A 176 9.88 -9.25 -3.92
N ALA A 177 9.40 -8.24 -3.21
CA ALA A 177 8.54 -7.20 -3.75
C ALA A 177 9.26 -6.31 -4.77
N VAL A 178 10.54 -5.99 -4.54
CA VAL A 178 11.32 -5.03 -5.35
C VAL A 178 11.87 -5.66 -6.63
N THR A 179 12.33 -6.91 -6.54
CA THR A 179 13.08 -7.57 -7.62
C THR A 179 12.32 -7.62 -8.95
N PRO A 180 11.03 -8.01 -9.00
CA PRO A 180 10.29 -8.12 -10.26
C PRO A 180 10.18 -6.81 -11.05
N TRP A 181 10.15 -5.67 -10.37
CA TRP A 181 9.95 -4.37 -11.02
C TRP A 181 11.22 -3.82 -11.63
N LEU A 182 12.35 -4.06 -10.97
CA LEU A 182 13.63 -3.62 -11.51
C LEU A 182 14.11 -4.56 -12.64
N ALA A 183 13.53 -5.76 -12.73
CA ALA A 183 13.68 -6.63 -13.88
C ALA A 183 12.93 -6.13 -15.13
N LEU A 184 12.00 -5.17 -15.04
CA LEU A 184 11.33 -4.59 -16.23
C LEU A 184 12.30 -3.90 -17.18
N ALA A 185 13.29 -3.19 -16.64
CA ALA A 185 14.31 -2.56 -17.47
C ALA A 185 15.14 -3.60 -18.25
N PHE A 186 15.27 -4.82 -17.72
CA PHE A 186 15.88 -5.95 -18.41
C PHE A 186 14.96 -6.53 -19.49
N PHE A 187 13.66 -6.73 -19.18
CA PHE A 187 12.69 -7.19 -20.17
C PHE A 187 12.51 -6.23 -21.34
N GLY A 188 12.72 -4.93 -21.16
CA GLY A 188 12.75 -3.98 -22.28
C GLY A 188 13.95 -4.12 -23.24
N LEU A 189 15.00 -4.85 -22.85
CA LEU A 189 16.18 -5.11 -23.68
C LEU A 189 16.20 -6.50 -24.31
N VAL A 190 15.46 -7.45 -23.74
CA VAL A 190 15.38 -8.83 -24.22
C VAL A 190 14.02 -9.04 -24.83
N GLU A 191 13.95 -9.70 -25.98
CA GLU A 191 12.67 -10.11 -26.59
C GLU A 191 12.03 -11.25 -25.78
N GLU A 192 11.49 -10.93 -24.60
CA GLU A 192 10.81 -11.87 -23.72
C GLU A 192 9.32 -11.96 -24.03
N SER A 193 8.71 -13.09 -23.65
CA SER A 193 7.27 -13.25 -23.79
C SER A 193 6.53 -12.27 -22.87
N GLN A 194 5.55 -11.54 -23.42
CA GLN A 194 4.61 -10.70 -22.68
C GLN A 194 4.01 -11.42 -21.46
N LEU A 195 3.80 -12.74 -21.55
CA LEU A 195 3.29 -13.55 -20.43
C LEU A 195 4.28 -13.60 -19.25
N ILE A 196 5.59 -13.69 -19.50
CA ILE A 196 6.62 -13.73 -18.45
C ILE A 196 6.69 -12.38 -17.75
N GLU A 197 6.68 -11.28 -18.51
CA GLU A 197 6.68 -9.92 -17.97
C GLU A 197 5.48 -9.69 -17.06
N VAL A 198 4.28 -10.06 -17.52
CA VAL A 198 3.02 -9.96 -16.76
C VAL A 198 3.08 -10.82 -15.50
N LEU A 199 3.53 -12.07 -15.56
CA LEU A 199 3.63 -12.92 -14.37
C LEU A 199 4.64 -12.38 -13.35
N CYS A 200 5.78 -11.87 -13.83
CA CYS A 200 6.82 -11.30 -12.98
C CYS A 200 6.30 -10.09 -12.22
N THR A 201 5.80 -9.08 -12.95
CA THR A 201 5.30 -7.82 -12.38
C THR A 201 4.11 -8.03 -11.45
N ASN A 202 3.14 -8.86 -11.83
CA ASN A 202 1.98 -9.13 -11.01
C ASN A 202 2.30 -10.00 -9.77
N THR A 203 3.35 -10.83 -9.80
CA THR A 203 3.84 -11.47 -8.57
C THR A 203 4.38 -10.41 -7.59
N GLY A 204 5.09 -9.41 -8.11
CA GLY A 204 5.57 -8.27 -7.32
C GLY A 204 4.45 -7.52 -6.60
N ILE A 205 3.32 -7.26 -7.29
CA ILE A 205 2.21 -6.52 -6.66
C ILE A 205 1.53 -7.32 -5.55
N ILE A 206 1.40 -8.64 -5.71
CA ILE A 206 0.83 -9.52 -4.65
C ILE A 206 1.66 -9.42 -3.37
N VAL A 207 2.99 -9.48 -3.49
CA VAL A 207 3.89 -9.37 -2.32
C VAL A 207 3.78 -7.98 -1.67
N ILE A 208 3.75 -6.91 -2.47
CA ILE A 208 3.57 -5.53 -1.98
C ILE A 208 2.22 -5.36 -1.27
N THR A 209 1.17 -5.96 -1.82
CA THR A 209 -0.18 -5.93 -1.24
C THR A 209 -0.17 -6.60 0.13
N ALA A 210 0.43 -7.78 0.23
CA ALA A 210 0.54 -8.51 1.49
C ALA A 210 1.31 -7.68 2.54
N LEU A 211 2.43 -7.07 2.15
CA LEU A 211 3.22 -6.17 3.00
C LEU A 211 2.42 -4.94 3.45
N PHE A 212 1.72 -4.28 2.52
CA PHE A 212 0.89 -3.13 2.82
C PHE A 212 -0.21 -3.48 3.83
N ILE A 213 -0.93 -4.59 3.63
CA ILE A 213 -1.97 -5.05 4.54
C ILE A 213 -1.37 -5.39 5.91
N ALA A 214 -0.30 -6.18 5.95
CA ALA A 214 0.36 -6.55 7.20
C ALA A 214 0.78 -5.32 8.01
N ARG A 215 1.35 -4.32 7.35
CA ARG A 215 1.76 -3.08 7.99
C ARG A 215 0.57 -2.20 8.38
N SER A 216 -0.46 -2.09 7.55
CA SER A 216 -1.68 -1.34 7.90
C SER A 216 -2.34 -1.93 9.14
N VAL A 217 -2.40 -3.26 9.26
CA VAL A 217 -2.88 -3.97 10.46
C VAL A 217 -1.96 -3.72 11.66
N SER A 218 -0.64 -3.77 11.49
CA SER A 218 0.33 -3.48 12.55
C SER A 218 0.18 -2.06 13.08
N ASN A 219 0.13 -1.06 12.19
CA ASN A 219 -0.07 0.34 12.52
C ASN A 219 -1.40 0.55 13.26
N ALA A 220 -2.50 -0.04 12.78
CA ALA A 220 -3.79 0.05 13.45
C ALA A 220 -3.77 -0.57 14.86
N ARG A 221 -3.02 -1.66 15.07
CA ARG A 221 -2.83 -2.26 16.40
C ARG A 221 -1.99 -1.35 17.31
N GLN A 222 -0.93 -0.73 16.80
CA GLN A 222 -0.09 0.19 17.55
C GLN A 222 -0.85 1.47 17.94
N GLU A 223 -1.62 2.06 17.02
CA GLU A 223 -2.49 3.20 17.32
C GLU A 223 -3.52 2.86 18.40
N PHE A 224 -4.13 1.68 18.31
CA PHE A 224 -5.03 1.20 19.36
C PHE A 224 -4.30 1.09 20.70
N LYS A 225 -3.13 0.45 20.75
CA LYS A 225 -2.31 0.35 21.98
C LYS A 225 -1.95 1.72 22.55
N LYS A 226 -1.57 2.68 21.70
CA LYS A 226 -1.28 4.06 22.12
C LYS A 226 -2.50 4.74 22.76
N LYS A 227 -3.68 4.62 22.14
CA LYS A 227 -4.94 5.13 22.72
C LYS A 227 -5.25 4.49 24.07
N ILE A 228 -4.95 3.20 24.24
CA ILE A 228 -5.05 2.53 25.54
C ILE A 228 -4.08 3.14 26.56
N HIS A 229 -2.82 3.37 26.18
CA HIS A 229 -1.81 3.89 27.11
C HIS A 229 -2.02 5.36 27.49
N GLU A 230 -2.75 6.14 26.67
CA GLU A 230 -3.18 7.51 27.02
C GLU A 230 -4.30 7.55 28.08
N VAL A 231 -4.81 6.39 28.52
CA VAL A 231 -5.82 6.32 29.56
C VAL A 231 -5.14 6.24 30.92
N ASN A 232 -5.11 7.38 31.60
CA ASN A 232 -4.79 7.45 33.02
C ASN A 232 -6.09 7.22 33.83
N ILE A 233 -6.37 5.97 34.18
CA ILE A 233 -7.41 5.65 35.16
C ILE A 233 -6.72 5.60 36.51
N GLU A 234 -7.16 6.45 37.46
CA GLU A 234 -6.63 6.47 38.81
C GLU A 234 -6.60 5.06 39.40
N GLY A 235 -5.40 4.63 39.81
CA GLY A 235 -5.18 3.33 40.45
C GLY A 235 -4.94 2.14 39.52
N ILE A 236 -4.96 2.28 38.18
CA ILE A 236 -4.89 1.13 37.25
C ILE A 236 -3.94 1.36 36.10
N LYS A 237 -3.07 0.37 35.86
CA LYS A 237 -2.17 0.39 34.71
C LYS A 237 -2.96 0.15 33.41
N PRO A 238 -2.64 0.84 32.29
CA PRO A 238 -3.35 0.65 31.02
C PRO A 238 -3.42 -0.80 30.53
N ASP A 239 -2.36 -1.59 30.75
CA ASP A 239 -2.32 -3.00 30.36
C ASP A 239 -3.28 -3.87 31.19
N GLU A 240 -3.46 -3.55 32.47
CA GLU A 240 -4.40 -4.22 33.36
C GLU A 240 -5.84 -3.88 32.99
N PHE A 241 -6.13 -2.60 32.74
CA PHE A 241 -7.44 -2.18 32.22
C PHE A 241 -7.79 -2.92 30.93
N LEU A 242 -6.83 -3.04 30.01
CA LEU A 242 -7.01 -3.77 28.76
C LEU A 242 -7.24 -5.27 29.01
N ALA A 243 -6.46 -5.89 29.90
CA ALA A 243 -6.63 -7.30 30.27
C ALA A 243 -8.04 -7.55 30.84
N ASN A 244 -8.53 -6.68 31.73
CA ASN A 244 -9.88 -6.77 32.29
C ASN A 244 -10.96 -6.65 31.22
N CYS A 245 -10.81 -5.68 30.31
CA CYS A 245 -11.73 -5.53 29.20
C CYS A 245 -11.76 -6.76 28.28
N LEU A 246 -10.60 -7.34 27.97
CA LEU A 246 -10.47 -8.53 27.13
C LEU A 246 -11.04 -9.77 27.85
N HIS A 247 -10.86 -9.88 29.17
CA HIS A 247 -11.42 -10.95 29.99
C HIS A 247 -12.95 -11.00 29.89
N TYR A 248 -13.62 -9.85 29.90
CA TYR A 248 -15.06 -9.75 29.69
C TYR A 248 -15.49 -9.79 28.21
N GLY A 249 -14.57 -10.03 27.27
CA GLY A 249 -14.88 -10.12 25.85
C GLY A 249 -15.34 -8.81 25.22
N LEU A 250 -14.89 -7.67 25.74
CA LEU A 250 -15.18 -6.37 25.15
C LEU A 250 -14.47 -6.21 23.80
N THR A 251 -15.19 -5.71 22.80
CA THR A 251 -14.66 -5.38 21.47
C THR A 251 -13.83 -4.09 21.53
N ARG A 252 -13.01 -3.84 20.50
CA ARG A 252 -12.21 -2.60 20.41
C ARG A 252 -13.07 -1.34 20.55
N THR A 253 -14.23 -1.30 19.91
CA THR A 253 -15.15 -0.15 19.99
C THR A 253 -15.73 0.00 21.40
N GLU A 254 -16.15 -1.09 22.03
CA GLU A 254 -16.65 -1.08 23.40
C GLU A 254 -15.57 -0.61 24.39
N ILE A 255 -14.32 -1.07 24.23
CA ILE A 255 -13.19 -0.63 25.04
C ILE A 255 -12.98 0.88 24.91
N LEU A 256 -12.96 1.42 23.68
CA LEU A 256 -12.83 2.85 23.46
C LEU A 256 -13.97 3.65 24.10
N ILE A 257 -15.21 3.15 24.06
CA ILE A 257 -16.37 3.79 24.71
C ILE A 257 -16.20 3.78 26.23
N VAL A 258 -15.81 2.64 26.81
CA VAL A 258 -15.53 2.52 28.24
C VAL A 258 -14.46 3.53 28.67
N GLN A 259 -13.37 3.68 27.91
CA GLN A 259 -12.33 4.67 28.21
C GLN A 259 -12.86 6.10 28.24
N LYS A 260 -13.77 6.46 27.34
CA LYS A 260 -14.39 7.79 27.33
C LYS A 260 -15.36 7.96 28.51
N ILE A 261 -16.03 6.89 28.94
CA ILE A 261 -16.83 6.88 30.18
C ILE A 261 -15.94 7.15 31.39
N TYR A 262 -14.75 6.54 31.48
CA TYR A 262 -13.77 6.82 32.54
C TYR A 262 -13.30 8.28 32.56
N LYS A 263 -13.24 8.93 31.39
CA LYS A 263 -12.95 10.37 31.27
C LYS A 263 -14.14 11.28 31.61
N GLY A 264 -15.24 10.71 32.12
CA GLY A 264 -16.44 11.47 32.52
C GLY A 264 -17.31 11.97 31.36
N MET A 265 -17.09 11.48 30.13
CA MET A 265 -17.81 11.98 28.95
C MET A 265 -19.29 11.57 28.93
N ARG A 266 -20.16 12.47 28.47
CA ARG A 266 -21.59 12.17 28.24
C ARG A 266 -21.75 11.38 26.95
N ASN A 267 -22.88 10.69 26.78
CA ASN A 267 -23.14 9.93 25.54
C ASN A 267 -23.01 10.79 24.30
N SER A 268 -23.52 12.03 24.35
CA SER A 268 -23.41 13.03 23.28
C SER A 268 -21.95 13.35 22.93
N ASP A 269 -21.09 13.52 23.93
CA ASP A 269 -19.69 13.86 23.73
C ASP A 269 -18.91 12.67 23.16
N ILE A 270 -19.25 11.45 23.61
CA ILE A 270 -18.70 10.20 23.07
C ILE A 270 -19.11 10.03 21.60
N ALA A 271 -20.38 10.28 21.28
CA ALA A 271 -20.94 10.21 19.93
C ALA A 271 -20.21 11.18 19.00
N ASN A 272 -20.06 12.44 19.41
CA ASN A 272 -19.32 13.45 18.67
C ASN A 272 -17.83 13.09 18.51
N ASN A 273 -17.18 12.59 19.56
CA ASN A 273 -15.77 12.22 19.50
C ASN A 273 -15.49 11.01 18.60
N MET A 274 -16.45 10.09 18.51
CA MET A 274 -16.34 8.86 17.72
C MET A 274 -17.02 8.92 16.36
N PHE A 275 -17.65 10.06 16.01
CA PHE A 275 -18.40 10.27 14.76
C PHE A 275 -19.50 9.21 14.52
N ILE A 276 -20.24 8.87 15.57
CA ILE A 276 -21.38 7.92 15.53
C ILE A 276 -22.61 8.54 16.21
N SER A 277 -23.80 7.95 16.01
CA SER A 277 -25.01 8.44 16.69
C SER A 277 -24.99 8.14 18.19
N GLU A 278 -25.66 8.97 18.99
CA GLU A 278 -25.81 8.74 20.43
C GLU A 278 -26.52 7.41 20.73
N GLU A 279 -27.45 7.01 19.87
CA GLU A 279 -28.14 5.72 19.98
C GLU A 279 -27.18 4.53 19.80
N THR A 280 -26.24 4.64 18.86
CA THR A 280 -25.17 3.63 18.69
C THR A 280 -24.28 3.57 19.93
N VAL A 281 -23.97 4.72 20.55
CA VAL A 281 -23.22 4.75 21.83
C VAL A 281 -24.00 4.03 22.92
N LYS A 282 -25.30 4.32 23.10
CA LYS A 282 -26.16 3.64 24.09
C LYS A 282 -26.17 2.13 23.87
N LYS A 283 -26.31 1.68 22.63
CA LYS A 283 -26.28 0.25 22.27
C LYS A 283 -24.95 -0.41 22.64
N HIS A 284 -23.82 0.23 22.36
CA HIS A 284 -22.52 -0.28 22.80
C HIS A 284 -22.39 -0.32 24.33
N ILE A 285 -22.85 0.71 25.05
CA ILE A 285 -22.85 0.71 26.52
C ILE A 285 -23.70 -0.43 27.07
N GLN A 286 -24.89 -0.64 26.52
CA GLN A 286 -25.76 -1.75 26.92
C GLN A 286 -25.10 -3.12 26.67
N ASN A 287 -24.39 -3.26 25.54
CA ASN A 287 -23.60 -4.47 25.28
C ASN A 287 -22.46 -4.64 26.30
N THR A 288 -21.77 -3.56 26.70
CA THR A 288 -20.76 -3.64 27.75
C THR A 288 -21.37 -4.09 29.08
N PHE A 289 -22.53 -3.53 29.46
CA PHE A 289 -23.27 -3.91 30.66
C PHE A 289 -23.63 -5.40 30.68
N ARG A 290 -24.12 -5.91 29.54
CA ARG A 290 -24.43 -7.34 29.37
C ARG A 290 -23.19 -8.21 29.52
N LYS A 291 -22.09 -7.84 28.85
CA LYS A 291 -20.83 -8.62 28.86
C LYS A 291 -20.13 -8.63 30.22
N THR A 292 -20.18 -7.51 30.94
CA THR A 292 -19.60 -7.42 32.28
C THR A 292 -20.60 -7.80 33.38
N ASN A 293 -21.86 -8.12 33.05
CA ASN A 293 -22.93 -8.38 34.00
C ASN A 293 -23.07 -7.27 35.06
N VAL A 294 -23.29 -6.04 34.62
CA VAL A 294 -23.54 -4.85 35.46
C VAL A 294 -24.73 -4.07 34.92
N GLN A 295 -25.30 -3.15 35.72
CA GLN A 295 -26.53 -2.45 35.36
C GLN A 295 -26.35 -0.95 35.11
N ASN A 296 -25.22 -0.35 35.52
CA ASN A 296 -25.02 1.09 35.38
C ASN A 296 -23.54 1.47 35.18
N ARG A 297 -23.31 2.74 34.81
CA ARG A 297 -21.96 3.27 34.51
C ARG A 297 -21.01 3.16 35.71
N ALA A 298 -21.46 3.47 36.92
CA ALA A 298 -20.62 3.44 38.11
C ALA A 298 -20.15 2.01 38.45
N THR A 299 -21.06 1.03 38.36
CA THR A 299 -20.74 -0.38 38.58
C THR A 299 -19.84 -0.95 37.48
N LEU A 300 -20.01 -0.51 36.22
CA LEU A 300 -19.10 -0.86 35.12
C LEU A 300 -17.67 -0.39 35.39
N ILE A 301 -17.51 0.89 35.78
CA ILE A 301 -16.23 1.48 36.15
C ILE A 301 -15.63 0.67 37.29
N HIS A 302 -16.32 0.56 38.43
CA HIS A 302 -15.81 -0.15 39.60
C HIS A 302 -15.41 -1.61 39.31
N LYS A 303 -16.19 -2.33 38.48
CA LYS A 303 -15.91 -3.72 38.15
C LYS A 303 -14.70 -3.89 37.25
N LEU A 304 -14.55 -3.04 36.23
CA LEU A 304 -13.37 -3.04 35.39
C LEU A 304 -12.14 -2.50 36.13
N GLN A 305 -12.36 -1.75 37.22
CA GLN A 305 -11.29 -1.24 38.05
C GLN A 305 -10.69 -2.28 39.00
N ASN A 306 -11.53 -3.05 39.67
CA ASN A 306 -11.11 -3.90 40.79
C ASN A 306 -10.94 -5.37 40.43
N HIS A 307 -10.97 -5.72 39.14
CA HIS A 307 -10.79 -7.10 38.70
C HIS A 307 -9.30 -7.47 38.67
N HIS A 308 -8.76 -7.77 39.84
CA HIS A 308 -7.51 -8.53 40.01
C HIS A 308 -7.76 -9.62 41.03
N LYS A 309 -8.23 -10.77 40.55
CA LYS A 309 -8.18 -12.07 41.22
C LYS A 309 -8.51 -13.16 40.20
#